data_AF-A0AAV5PD05-F1
#
_entry.id   AF-A0AAV5PD05-F1
#
_cell.length_a   1.000
_cell.length_b   1.000
_cell.length_c   1.000
_cell.angle_alpha   90.00
_cell.angle_beta   90.00
_cell.angle_gamma   90.00
#
_symmetry.space_group_name_H-M   'P 1'
#
loop_
_entity.id
_entity.type
_entity.pdbx_description
1 polymer ?
#
loop_
_entity_poly.entity_id
_entity_poly.type
_entity_poly.pdbx_seq_one_letter_code
_entity_poly.pdbx_strand_id
1 'polypeptide(L)'
;MLCLGELSVAMPYTGSFHVYAKNLLNPAIGFTVAILYWLTWTIALGSEFTAAGIIMRHWFPSVPVWIWSLVFMILIFLSNFFSVKIFAESEFWFAAVKIAAIVAFIILGGLAVVGVIPLKGSQGAPGLTNLTKDGWFPTGFGGVFTTMLTVNFAFSGTELIGITAGEAKEPEKTLPKAIHTTLWRLIIFFICSIFFMACLIPYKQAGVTESPFVHVFNMMGIPFASDLMNFVVLTAIISAGNSGLYASTRCSGPWAMRGLFQLFLPKPTKEGFRPSPC
;
A
#
# COMPACT_ATOMS: atom_id res chain seq x y z
N MET A 1 -4.23 12.92 -5.80
CA MET A 1 -2.82 13.37 -5.85
C MET A 1 -2.67 14.83 -6.27
N LEU A 2 -3.09 15.24 -7.46
CA LEU A 2 -2.84 16.60 -8.00
C LEU A 2 -3.33 17.73 -7.07
N CYS A 3 -4.60 17.71 -6.67
CA CYS A 3 -5.16 18.73 -5.76
C CYS A 3 -4.39 18.81 -4.42
N LEU A 4 -4.03 17.66 -3.85
CA LEU A 4 -3.28 17.59 -2.61
C LEU A 4 -1.84 18.10 -2.80
N GLY A 5 -1.25 17.85 -3.96
CA GLY A 5 0.06 18.34 -4.35
C GLY A 5 0.13 19.85 -4.44
N GLU A 6 -0.80 20.46 -5.17
CA GLU A 6 -0.91 21.91 -5.29
C GLU A 6 -1.08 22.57 -3.92
N LEU A 7 -1.96 22.00 -3.09
CA LEU A 7 -2.21 22.49 -1.74
C LEU A 7 -0.98 22.35 -0.84
N SER A 8 -0.21 21.26 -1.00
CA SER A 8 1.02 21.02 -0.24
C SER A 8 2.22 21.82 -0.72
N VAL A 9 2.22 22.29 -1.96
CA VAL A 9 3.17 23.30 -2.44
C VAL A 9 2.81 24.69 -1.92
N ALA A 10 1.52 25.04 -1.94
CA ALA A 10 1.04 26.34 -1.45
C ALA A 10 1.16 26.49 0.07
N MET A 11 0.96 25.40 0.82
CA MET A 11 1.01 25.34 2.28
C MET A 11 1.75 24.08 2.74
N PRO A 12 3.10 24.08 2.80
CA PRO A 12 3.91 22.90 3.12
C PRO A 12 3.89 22.59 4.63
N TYR A 13 2.71 22.35 5.20
CA TYR A 13 2.56 22.02 6.61
C TYR A 13 2.83 20.53 6.88
N THR A 14 3.60 20.26 7.92
CA THR A 14 3.73 18.91 8.49
C THR A 14 2.37 18.45 9.01
N GLY A 15 1.83 17.37 8.44
CA GLY A 15 0.48 16.85 8.74
C GLY A 15 -0.54 16.96 7.61
N SER A 16 -0.28 17.79 6.58
CA SER A 16 -1.05 17.82 5.33
C SER A 16 -2.56 18.11 5.51
N PHE A 17 -3.43 17.27 4.91
CA PHE A 17 -4.84 17.50 4.68
C PHE A 17 -5.69 17.73 5.94
N HIS A 18 -5.33 17.18 7.10
CA HIS A 18 -6.07 17.50 8.34
C HIS A 18 -5.81 18.93 8.83
N VAL A 19 -4.60 19.45 8.60
CA VAL A 19 -4.23 20.85 8.87
C VAL A 19 -4.92 21.78 7.87
N TYR A 20 -4.99 21.40 6.60
CA TYR A 20 -5.73 22.16 5.60
C TYR A 20 -7.22 22.23 5.93
N ALA A 21 -7.83 21.11 6.32
CA ALA A 21 -9.24 21.07 6.74
C ALA A 21 -9.51 21.93 7.98
N LYS A 22 -8.59 21.92 8.97
CA LYS A 22 -8.67 22.79 10.15
C LYS A 22 -8.62 24.26 9.78
N ASN A 23 -7.68 24.65 8.91
CA ASN A 23 -7.39 26.06 8.61
C ASN A 23 -8.37 26.67 7.60
N LEU A 24 -8.85 25.88 6.62
CA LEU A 24 -9.70 26.35 5.53
C LEU A 24 -11.19 26.14 5.78
N LEU A 25 -11.58 25.21 6.66
CA LEU A 25 -12.99 24.90 6.92
C LEU A 25 -13.37 25.18 8.38
N ASN A 26 -12.93 24.32 9.31
CA ASN A 26 -13.21 24.44 10.75
C ASN A 26 -12.33 23.46 11.55
N PRO A 27 -11.84 23.83 12.76
CA PRO A 27 -11.23 22.91 13.70
C PRO A 27 -11.91 21.55 13.90
N ALA A 28 -13.24 21.49 13.95
CA ALA A 28 -14.00 20.25 14.11
C ALA A 28 -13.80 19.30 12.93
N ILE A 29 -13.81 19.82 11.69
CA ILE A 29 -13.58 19.04 10.47
C ILE A 29 -12.13 18.54 10.45
N GLY A 30 -11.17 19.39 10.82
CA GLY A 30 -9.77 18.98 10.97
C GLY A 30 -9.58 17.83 11.96
N PHE A 31 -10.29 17.86 13.10
CA PHE A 31 -10.28 16.76 14.07
C PHE A 31 -10.89 15.48 13.50
N THR A 32 -12.07 15.56 12.87
CA THR A 32 -12.72 14.39 12.26
C THR A 32 -11.84 13.75 11.19
N VAL A 33 -11.22 14.54 10.33
CA VAL A 33 -10.30 14.05 9.28
C VAL A 33 -9.09 13.34 9.89
N ALA A 34 -8.50 13.88 10.96
CA ALA A 34 -7.38 13.25 11.64
C ALA A 34 -7.74 11.87 12.23
N ILE A 35 -8.89 11.77 12.91
CA ILE A 35 -9.35 10.50 13.50
C ILE A 35 -9.71 9.47 12.42
N LEU A 36 -10.43 9.87 11.38
CA LEU A 36 -10.77 8.96 10.29
C LEU A 36 -9.51 8.44 9.60
N TYR A 37 -8.53 9.31 9.34
CA TYR A 37 -7.27 8.91 8.73
C TYR A 37 -6.46 7.94 9.61
N TRP A 38 -6.41 8.20 10.92
CA TRP A 38 -5.77 7.29 11.87
C TRP A 38 -6.46 5.92 11.91
N LEU A 39 -7.80 5.90 11.91
CA LEU A 39 -8.58 4.65 11.85
C LEU A 39 -8.32 3.90 10.54
N THR A 40 -8.29 4.59 9.41
CA THR A 40 -7.96 3.99 8.10
C THR A 40 -6.62 3.27 8.15
N TRP A 41 -5.57 3.92 8.65
CA TRP A 41 -4.25 3.27 8.76
C TRP A 41 -4.22 2.16 9.80
N THR A 42 -4.92 2.29 10.91
CA THR A 42 -5.00 1.23 11.92
C THR A 42 -5.61 -0.04 11.33
N ILE A 43 -6.69 0.10 10.56
CA ILE A 43 -7.36 -1.02 9.87
C ILE A 43 -6.46 -1.57 8.75
N ALA A 44 -5.84 -0.70 7.96
CA ALA A 44 -4.92 -1.11 6.89
C ALA A 44 -3.76 -1.94 7.45
N LEU A 45 -3.13 -1.51 8.56
CA LEU A 45 -2.06 -2.26 9.21
C LEU A 45 -2.50 -3.66 9.66
N GLY A 46 -3.70 -3.78 10.22
CA GLY A 46 -4.27 -5.09 10.56
C GLY A 46 -4.43 -6.00 9.34
N SER A 47 -4.88 -5.43 8.21
CA SER A 47 -4.98 -6.15 6.93
C SER A 47 -3.61 -6.60 6.42
N GLU A 48 -2.59 -5.72 6.45
CA GLU A 48 -1.22 -6.01 6.03
C GLU A 48 -0.60 -7.15 6.86
N PHE A 49 -0.73 -7.12 8.19
CA PHE A 49 -0.22 -8.20 9.05
C PHE A 49 -0.92 -9.54 8.81
N THR A 50 -2.22 -9.50 8.48
CA THR A 50 -2.98 -10.71 8.13
C THR A 50 -2.49 -11.26 6.78
N ALA A 51 -2.28 -10.39 5.79
CA ALA A 51 -1.75 -10.77 4.48
C ALA A 51 -0.33 -11.37 4.59
N ALA A 52 0.56 -10.74 5.36
CA ALA A 52 1.89 -11.31 5.64
C ALA A 52 1.80 -12.70 6.29
N GLY A 53 0.88 -12.88 7.24
CA GLY A 53 0.67 -14.16 7.89
C GLY A 53 0.12 -15.24 6.94
N ILE A 54 -0.74 -14.88 5.98
CA ILE A 54 -1.21 -15.79 4.93
C ILE A 54 -0.05 -16.21 4.04
N ILE A 55 0.79 -15.26 3.60
CA ILE A 55 1.97 -15.54 2.76
C ILE A 55 2.94 -16.48 3.50
N MET A 56 3.18 -16.28 4.79
CA MET A 56 4.08 -17.14 5.56
C MET A 56 3.63 -18.60 5.64
N ARG A 57 2.33 -18.90 5.47
CA ARG A 57 1.85 -20.30 5.39
C ARG A 57 2.35 -21.03 4.15
N HIS A 58 2.80 -20.31 3.12
CA HIS A 58 3.44 -20.92 1.96
C HIS A 58 4.70 -21.70 2.35
N TRP A 59 5.56 -21.12 3.22
CA TRP A 59 6.76 -21.79 3.72
C TRP A 59 6.52 -22.60 5.01
N PHE A 60 5.62 -22.12 5.87
CA PHE A 60 5.35 -22.71 7.19
C PHE A 60 3.85 -23.01 7.36
N PRO A 61 3.30 -24.01 6.64
CA PRO A 61 1.86 -24.26 6.58
C PRO A 61 1.25 -24.70 7.91
N SER A 62 2.06 -25.32 8.78
CA SER A 62 1.68 -25.77 10.12
C SER A 62 1.51 -24.63 11.13
N VAL A 63 2.08 -23.45 10.86
CA VAL A 63 2.02 -22.30 11.77
C VAL A 63 0.77 -21.46 11.44
N PRO A 64 -0.10 -21.19 12.43
CA PRO A 64 -1.28 -20.35 12.24
C PRO A 64 -0.93 -18.90 11.83
N VAL A 65 -1.81 -18.29 11.01
CA VAL A 65 -1.66 -16.90 10.51
C VAL A 65 -1.44 -15.90 11.65
N TRP A 66 -2.20 -16.01 12.74
CA TRP A 66 -2.14 -15.03 13.84
C TRP A 66 -0.76 -14.94 14.50
N ILE A 67 0.01 -16.05 14.53
CA ILE A 67 1.37 -16.06 15.10
C ILE A 67 2.28 -15.21 14.22
N TRP A 68 2.22 -15.41 12.90
CA TRP A 68 3.00 -14.62 11.95
C TRP A 68 2.59 -13.14 11.97
N SER A 69 1.29 -12.86 12.03
CA SER A 69 0.79 -11.49 12.17
C SER A 69 1.33 -10.81 13.43
N LEU A 70 1.38 -11.51 14.57
CA LEU A 70 1.96 -11.00 15.81
C LEU A 70 3.48 -10.76 15.68
N VAL A 71 4.20 -11.69 15.04
CA VAL A 71 5.65 -11.56 14.80
C VAL A 71 5.96 -10.30 13.96
N PHE A 72 5.26 -10.09 12.84
CA PHE A 72 5.48 -8.90 12.01
C PHE A 72 5.06 -7.62 12.71
N MET A 73 4.00 -7.65 13.51
CA MET A 73 3.59 -6.51 14.33
C MET A 73 4.68 -6.10 15.31
N ILE A 74 5.26 -7.07 16.04
CA ILE A 74 6.39 -6.83 16.96
C ILE A 74 7.60 -6.33 16.17
N LEU A 75 7.92 -6.92 15.03
CA LEU A 75 9.06 -6.53 14.20
C LEU A 75 8.95 -5.07 13.75
N ILE A 76 7.80 -4.66 13.19
CA ILE A 76 7.59 -3.27 12.76
C ILE A 76 7.63 -2.32 13.95
N PHE A 77 7.00 -2.70 15.08
CA PHE A 77 7.02 -1.90 16.30
C PHE A 77 8.44 -1.66 16.82
N LEU A 78 9.27 -2.70 16.92
CA LEU A 78 10.66 -2.59 17.37
C LEU A 78 11.52 -1.82 16.37
N SER A 79 11.34 -2.03 15.06
CA SER A 79 12.03 -1.27 14.02
C SER A 79 11.81 0.24 14.17
N ASN A 80 10.58 0.66 14.50
CA ASN A 80 10.25 2.06 14.75
C ASN A 80 10.82 2.59 16.06
N PHE A 81 10.98 1.74 17.07
CA PHE A 81 11.51 2.14 18.38
C PHE A 81 13.03 2.40 18.35
N PHE A 82 13.81 1.62 17.58
CA PHE A 82 15.27 1.64 17.69
C PHE A 82 15.99 2.56 16.68
N SER A 83 15.54 2.70 15.43
CA SER A 83 16.22 3.61 14.48
C SER A 83 15.44 3.90 13.20
N VAL A 84 14.96 5.14 13.08
CA VAL A 84 14.32 5.66 11.85
C VAL A 84 15.30 5.71 10.66
N LYS A 85 16.60 5.85 10.93
CA LYS A 85 17.62 6.02 9.88
C LYS A 85 17.95 4.71 9.15
N ILE A 86 18.08 3.61 9.89
CA ILE A 86 18.34 2.28 9.30
C ILE A 86 17.15 1.85 8.42
N PHE A 87 15.95 2.23 8.83
CA PHE A 87 14.74 1.96 8.05
C PHE A 87 14.73 2.72 6.72
N ALA A 88 15.06 4.02 6.71
CA ALA A 88 15.05 4.83 5.49
C ALA A 88 15.98 4.26 4.40
N GLU A 89 17.15 3.73 4.78
CA GLU A 89 18.06 3.04 3.87
C GLU A 89 17.49 1.69 3.40
N SER A 90 16.91 0.91 4.31
CA SER A 90 16.29 -0.40 3.99
C SER A 90 15.11 -0.24 3.02
N GLU A 91 14.31 0.80 3.21
CA GLU A 91 13.15 1.12 2.38
C GLU A 91 13.54 1.42 0.93
N PHE A 92 14.66 2.12 0.72
CA PHE A 92 15.21 2.36 -0.62
C PHE A 92 15.54 1.04 -1.33
N TRP A 93 16.21 0.10 -0.64
CA TRP A 93 16.52 -1.21 -1.19
C TRP A 93 15.27 -2.05 -1.44
N PHE A 94 14.33 -2.07 -0.50
CA PHE A 94 13.05 -2.77 -0.69
C PHE A 94 12.28 -2.22 -1.89
N ALA A 95 12.25 -0.90 -2.08
CA ALA A 95 11.62 -0.28 -3.24
C ALA A 95 12.28 -0.71 -4.56
N ALA A 96 13.61 -0.80 -4.61
CA ALA A 96 14.32 -1.28 -5.79
C ALA A 96 13.97 -2.73 -6.15
N VAL A 97 13.96 -3.63 -5.15
CA VAL A 97 13.57 -5.04 -5.33
C VAL A 97 12.14 -5.17 -5.86
N LYS A 98 11.19 -4.41 -5.29
CA LYS A 98 9.80 -4.38 -5.74
C LYS A 98 9.66 -3.98 -7.20
N ILE A 99 10.35 -2.91 -7.62
CA ILE A 99 10.30 -2.45 -9.02
C ILE A 99 10.88 -3.52 -9.95
N ALA A 100 12.02 -4.11 -9.58
CA ALA A 100 12.64 -5.16 -10.38
C ALA A 100 11.71 -6.37 -10.57
N ALA A 101 11.02 -6.79 -9.50
CA ALA A 101 10.06 -7.89 -9.57
C ALA A 101 8.85 -7.58 -10.47
N ILE A 102 8.29 -6.36 -10.39
CA ILE A 102 7.17 -5.96 -11.26
C ILE A 102 7.61 -5.90 -12.72
N VAL A 103 8.79 -5.35 -13.01
CA VAL A 103 9.34 -5.32 -14.38
C VAL A 103 9.54 -6.75 -14.90
N ALA A 104 10.12 -7.64 -14.10
CA ALA A 104 10.28 -9.04 -14.46
C ALA A 104 8.92 -9.72 -14.73
N PHE A 105 7.93 -9.46 -13.88
CA PHE A 105 6.57 -9.95 -14.08
C PHE A 105 5.93 -9.46 -15.37
N ILE A 106 6.07 -8.17 -15.70
CA ILE A 106 5.52 -7.60 -16.94
C ILE A 106 6.16 -8.25 -18.17
N ILE A 107 7.48 -8.45 -18.15
CA ILE A 107 8.20 -9.10 -19.26
C ILE A 107 7.77 -10.57 -19.40
N LEU A 108 7.84 -11.34 -18.31
CA LEU A 108 7.51 -12.77 -18.32
C LEU A 108 6.02 -13.00 -18.60
N GLY A 109 5.14 -12.19 -18.03
CA GLY A 109 3.71 -12.20 -18.28
C GLY A 109 3.38 -11.89 -19.74
N GLY A 110 4.04 -10.88 -20.33
CA GLY A 110 3.92 -10.59 -21.76
C GLY A 110 4.35 -11.75 -22.65
N LEU A 111 5.50 -12.38 -22.34
CA LEU A 111 5.98 -13.57 -23.04
C LEU A 111 5.02 -14.77 -22.92
N ALA A 112 4.39 -14.95 -21.77
CA ALA A 112 3.38 -16.01 -21.57
C ALA A 112 2.08 -15.71 -22.34
N VAL A 113 1.65 -14.45 -22.41
CA VAL A 113 0.47 -14.05 -23.19
C VAL A 113 0.64 -14.36 -24.69
N VAL A 114 1.82 -14.08 -25.25
CA VAL A 114 2.12 -14.37 -26.67
C VAL A 114 2.49 -15.85 -26.93
N GLY A 115 2.59 -16.67 -25.88
CA GLY A 115 2.85 -18.11 -25.99
C GLY A 115 4.32 -18.52 -26.10
N VAL A 116 5.26 -17.60 -25.83
CA VAL A 116 6.70 -17.93 -25.77
C VAL A 116 7.01 -18.77 -24.52
N ILE A 117 6.33 -18.48 -23.40
CA ILE A 117 6.42 -19.27 -22.18
C ILE A 117 5.17 -20.14 -22.07
N PRO A 118 5.29 -21.48 -22.03
CA PRO A 118 4.14 -22.36 -21.86
C PRO A 118 3.56 -22.23 -20.44
N LEU A 119 2.24 -22.24 -20.35
CA LEU A 119 1.51 -22.25 -19.08
C LEU A 119 0.95 -23.64 -18.81
N LYS A 120 1.21 -24.19 -17.63
CA LYS A 120 0.62 -25.46 -17.19
C LYS A 120 -0.90 -25.33 -17.18
N GLY A 121 -1.59 -26.19 -17.93
CA GLY A 121 -3.05 -26.21 -18.00
C GLY A 121 -3.68 -25.39 -19.15
N SER A 122 -2.88 -24.73 -20.00
CA SER A 122 -3.37 -24.09 -21.23
C SER A 122 -2.92 -24.86 -22.48
N GLN A 123 -3.84 -25.16 -23.41
CA GLN A 123 -3.53 -25.83 -24.69
C GLN A 123 -2.97 -24.86 -25.77
N GLY A 124 -2.43 -23.71 -25.36
CA GLY A 124 -1.88 -22.69 -26.26
C GLY A 124 -1.64 -21.35 -25.56
N ALA A 125 -1.20 -20.36 -26.33
CA ALA A 125 -1.08 -18.97 -25.87
C ALA A 125 -2.47 -18.44 -25.47
N PRO A 126 -2.70 -18.04 -24.20
CA PRO A 126 -4.01 -17.52 -23.80
C PRO A 126 -4.36 -16.20 -24.50
N GLY A 127 -3.36 -15.47 -25.01
CA GLY A 127 -3.56 -14.22 -25.75
C GLY A 127 -4.42 -13.24 -24.95
N LEU A 128 -5.39 -12.63 -25.64
CA LEU A 128 -6.38 -11.74 -25.02
C LEU A 128 -7.70 -12.45 -24.71
N THR A 129 -7.77 -13.77 -24.87
CA THR A 129 -9.02 -14.53 -24.83
C THR A 129 -9.69 -14.42 -23.45
N ASN A 130 -8.92 -14.43 -22.36
CA ASN A 130 -9.48 -14.30 -21.01
C ASN A 130 -10.14 -12.94 -20.73
N LEU A 131 -9.82 -11.89 -21.51
CA LEU A 131 -10.43 -10.56 -21.33
C LEU A 131 -11.86 -10.48 -21.85
N THR A 132 -12.19 -11.23 -22.90
CA THR A 132 -13.45 -11.07 -23.64
C THR A 132 -14.30 -12.33 -23.70
N LYS A 133 -13.75 -13.51 -23.39
CA LYS A 133 -14.47 -14.79 -23.51
C LYS A 133 -15.76 -14.86 -22.68
N ASP A 134 -15.79 -14.20 -21.53
CA ASP A 134 -16.93 -14.15 -20.61
C ASP A 134 -17.70 -12.80 -20.72
N GLY A 135 -17.42 -12.01 -21.77
CA GLY A 135 -17.91 -10.65 -21.96
C GLY A 135 -17.07 -9.59 -21.25
N TRP A 136 -17.29 -8.32 -21.58
CA TRP A 136 -16.56 -7.18 -20.99
C TRP A 136 -16.85 -6.94 -19.50
N PHE A 137 -18.04 -7.38 -19.04
CA PHE A 137 -18.49 -7.23 -17.66
C PHE A 137 -19.08 -8.55 -17.15
N PRO A 138 -18.25 -9.57 -16.89
CA PRO A 138 -18.72 -10.93 -16.56
C PRO A 138 -19.48 -10.99 -15.22
N THR A 139 -19.28 -10.01 -14.33
CA THR A 139 -20.00 -9.85 -13.06
C THR A 139 -21.06 -8.73 -13.13
N GLY A 140 -21.37 -8.23 -14.32
CA GLY A 140 -22.22 -7.06 -14.53
C GLY A 140 -21.58 -5.74 -14.09
N PHE A 141 -22.30 -4.64 -14.33
CA PHE A 141 -21.81 -3.28 -14.03
C PHE A 141 -21.64 -3.03 -12.52
N GLY A 142 -22.41 -3.73 -11.67
CA GLY A 142 -22.25 -3.69 -10.21
C GLY A 142 -20.85 -4.12 -9.74
N GLY A 143 -20.24 -5.11 -10.40
CA GLY A 143 -18.89 -5.57 -10.07
C GLY A 143 -17.79 -4.53 -10.36
N VAL A 144 -18.05 -3.57 -11.26
CA VAL A 144 -17.14 -2.45 -11.51
C VAL A 144 -17.05 -1.57 -10.26
N PHE A 145 -18.18 -1.26 -9.63
CA PHE A 145 -18.20 -0.44 -8.42
C PHE A 145 -17.51 -1.10 -7.22
N THR A 146 -17.72 -2.41 -7.02
CA THR A 146 -17.02 -3.13 -5.94
C THR A 146 -15.52 -3.19 -6.19
N THR A 147 -15.10 -3.39 -7.44
CA THR A 147 -13.69 -3.35 -7.84
C THR A 147 -13.10 -1.95 -7.65
N MET A 148 -13.83 -0.89 -7.97
CA MET A 148 -13.40 0.49 -7.75
C MET A 148 -13.09 0.78 -6.28
N LEU A 149 -13.86 0.22 -5.34
CA LEU A 149 -13.59 0.36 -3.90
C LEU A 149 -12.28 -0.33 -3.50
N THR A 150 -12.06 -1.56 -3.98
CA THR A 150 -10.80 -2.29 -3.71
C THR A 150 -9.59 -1.60 -4.33
N VAL A 151 -9.74 -1.09 -5.55
CA VAL A 151 -8.69 -0.33 -6.24
C VAL A 151 -8.41 0.98 -5.52
N ASN A 152 -9.44 1.68 -5.02
CA ASN A 152 -9.26 2.88 -4.21
C ASN A 152 -8.44 2.60 -2.95
N PHE A 153 -8.72 1.50 -2.25
CA PHE A 153 -7.92 1.06 -1.11
C PHE A 153 -6.47 0.75 -1.51
N ALA A 154 -6.23 0.08 -2.64
CA ALA A 154 -4.88 -0.22 -3.13
C ALA A 154 -4.06 1.04 -3.49
N PHE A 155 -4.72 2.15 -3.80
CA PHE A 155 -4.10 3.45 -4.03
C PHE A 155 -4.05 4.33 -2.76
N SER A 156 -4.53 3.85 -1.62
CA SER A 156 -4.29 4.53 -0.34
C SER A 156 -2.79 4.50 0.00
N GLY A 157 -2.26 5.58 0.56
CA GLY A 157 -0.84 5.79 0.85
C GLY A 157 -0.13 6.72 -0.12
N THR A 158 -0.72 6.94 -1.28
CA THR A 158 -0.38 7.95 -2.27
C THR A 158 -0.40 9.39 -1.72
N GLU A 159 -1.24 9.63 -0.71
CA GLU A 159 -1.34 10.89 0.02
C GLU A 159 -0.19 11.15 1.00
N LEU A 160 0.67 10.16 1.31
CA LEU A 160 1.83 10.36 2.21
C LEU A 160 2.78 11.46 1.69
N ILE A 161 2.85 11.66 0.37
CA ILE A 161 3.61 12.75 -0.24
C ILE A 161 3.22 14.10 0.36
N GLY A 162 1.92 14.29 0.65
CA GLY A 162 1.42 15.49 1.31
C GLY A 162 1.84 15.58 2.77
N ILE A 163 1.89 14.47 3.50
CA ILE A 163 2.31 14.44 4.93
C ILE A 163 3.79 14.80 5.06
N THR A 164 4.61 14.30 4.14
CA THR A 164 6.05 14.58 4.08
C THR A 164 6.38 15.95 3.48
N ALA A 165 5.38 16.72 3.04
CA ALA A 165 5.61 17.99 2.35
C ALA A 165 6.40 19.00 3.21
N GLY A 166 6.08 19.09 4.50
CA GLY A 166 6.78 19.96 5.45
C GLY A 166 8.22 19.52 5.77
N GLU A 167 8.62 18.34 5.33
CA GLU A 167 9.98 17.79 5.51
C GLU A 167 10.78 17.76 4.21
N ALA A 168 10.14 18.08 3.07
CA ALA A 168 10.79 18.09 1.77
C ALA A 168 11.66 19.34 1.60
N LYS A 169 12.87 19.16 1.06
CA LYS A 169 13.71 20.26 0.59
C LYS A 169 13.14 20.82 -0.72
N GLU A 170 12.97 22.14 -0.81
CA GLU A 170 12.38 22.83 -1.98
C GLU A 170 11.04 22.18 -2.41
N PRO A 171 10.01 22.21 -1.55
CA PRO A 171 8.75 21.51 -1.79
C PRO A 171 8.10 21.92 -3.13
N GLU A 172 8.26 23.17 -3.56
CA GLU A 172 7.77 23.71 -4.82
C GLU A 172 8.33 23.02 -6.08
N LYS A 173 9.50 22.38 -5.99
CA LYS A 173 10.09 21.58 -7.07
C LYS A 173 9.96 20.09 -6.81
N THR A 174 10.19 19.68 -5.56
CA THR A 174 10.28 18.27 -5.17
C THR A 174 8.91 17.59 -5.21
N LEU A 175 7.85 18.24 -4.73
CA LEU A 175 6.50 17.64 -4.72
C LEU A 175 5.94 17.43 -6.13
N PRO A 176 5.92 18.43 -7.03
CA PRO A 176 5.42 18.21 -8.40
C PRO A 176 6.17 17.09 -9.11
N LYS A 177 7.50 17.05 -8.99
CA LYS A 177 8.31 15.98 -9.58
C LYS A 177 7.96 14.61 -9.00
N ALA A 178 7.82 14.50 -7.68
CA ALA A 178 7.45 13.25 -7.02
C ALA A 178 6.05 12.77 -7.44
N ILE A 179 5.07 13.67 -7.55
CA ILE A 179 3.71 13.36 -7.97
C ILE A 179 3.69 12.86 -9.41
N HIS A 180 4.29 13.59 -10.36
CA HIS A 180 4.32 13.18 -11.76
C HIS A 180 5.03 11.84 -11.94
N THR A 181 6.18 11.66 -11.29
CA THR A 181 6.95 10.41 -11.38
C THR A 181 6.15 9.24 -10.80
N THR A 182 5.45 9.46 -9.67
CA THR A 182 4.63 8.41 -9.05
C THR A 182 3.43 8.06 -9.92
N LEU A 183 2.71 9.05 -10.46
CA LEU A 183 1.58 8.82 -11.37
C LEU A 183 1.98 8.01 -12.60
N TRP A 184 3.08 8.37 -13.27
CA TRP A 184 3.57 7.61 -14.43
C TRP A 184 3.95 6.17 -14.07
N ARG A 185 4.62 5.97 -12.93
CA ARG A 185 4.96 4.63 -12.44
C ARG A 185 3.72 3.81 -12.12
N LEU A 186 2.68 4.42 -11.53
CA LEU A 186 1.41 3.73 -11.28
C LEU A 186 0.73 3.36 -12.60
N ILE A 187 0.62 4.28 -13.56
CA ILE A 187 0.02 3.99 -14.87
C ILE A 187 0.76 2.83 -15.56
N ILE A 188 2.09 2.88 -15.62
CA ILE A 188 2.87 1.86 -16.33
C ILE A 188 2.84 0.54 -15.56
N PHE A 189 3.29 0.51 -14.31
CA PHE A 189 3.51 -0.75 -13.60
C PHE A 189 2.20 -1.40 -13.12
N PHE A 190 1.26 -0.62 -12.60
CA PHE A 190 0.01 -1.17 -12.06
C PHE A 190 -0.91 -1.63 -13.19
N ILE A 191 -1.17 -0.77 -14.18
CA ILE A 191 -2.11 -1.10 -15.27
C ILE A 191 -1.54 -2.24 -16.11
N CYS A 192 -0.25 -2.22 -16.48
CA CYS A 192 0.34 -3.33 -17.24
C CYS A 192 0.31 -4.64 -16.44
N SER A 193 0.62 -4.62 -15.14
CA SER A 193 0.56 -5.84 -14.33
C SER A 193 -0.85 -6.41 -14.27
N ILE A 194 -1.87 -5.57 -14.02
CA ILE A 194 -3.27 -6.01 -14.00
C ILE A 194 -3.71 -6.51 -15.37
N PHE A 195 -3.32 -5.82 -16.44
CA PHE A 195 -3.63 -6.24 -17.80
C PHE A 195 -3.09 -7.64 -18.11
N PHE A 196 -1.81 -7.89 -17.82
CA PHE A 196 -1.22 -9.21 -18.02
C PHE A 196 -1.83 -10.27 -17.08
N MET A 197 -2.12 -9.93 -15.83
CA MET A 197 -2.85 -10.84 -14.93
C MET A 197 -4.22 -11.22 -15.50
N ALA A 198 -4.99 -10.26 -16.01
CA ALA A 198 -6.32 -10.49 -16.59
C ALA A 198 -6.26 -11.29 -17.91
N CYS A 199 -5.17 -11.16 -18.68
CA CYS A 199 -4.93 -12.00 -19.85
C CYS A 199 -4.59 -13.44 -19.47
N LEU A 200 -3.88 -13.66 -18.36
CA LEU A 200 -3.33 -14.96 -17.98
C LEU A 200 -4.28 -15.78 -17.08
N ILE A 201 -4.99 -15.13 -16.16
CA ILE A 201 -5.82 -15.79 -15.15
C ILE A 201 -7.30 -15.67 -15.54
N PRO A 202 -8.02 -16.79 -15.75
CA PRO A 202 -9.48 -16.75 -15.89
C PRO A 202 -10.13 -16.13 -14.65
N TYR A 203 -11.08 -15.20 -14.83
CA TYR A 203 -11.65 -14.45 -13.70
C TYR A 203 -12.31 -15.35 -12.64
N LYS A 204 -12.83 -16.52 -13.02
CA LYS A 204 -13.42 -17.52 -12.09
C LYS A 204 -12.38 -18.25 -11.23
N GLN A 205 -11.11 -18.23 -11.64
CA GLN A 205 -9.99 -18.85 -10.95
C GLN A 205 -9.15 -17.82 -10.19
N ALA A 206 -9.45 -16.52 -10.32
CA ALA A 206 -8.84 -15.47 -9.53
C ALA A 206 -9.32 -15.59 -8.07
N GLY A 207 -8.59 -16.36 -7.28
CA GLY A 207 -8.85 -16.58 -5.85
C GLY A 207 -8.14 -15.58 -4.95
N VAL A 208 -8.46 -15.63 -3.66
CA VAL A 208 -7.86 -14.79 -2.59
C VAL A 208 -6.86 -15.55 -1.72
N THR A 209 -6.62 -16.84 -2.01
CA THR A 209 -5.81 -17.73 -1.16
C THR A 209 -4.31 -17.54 -1.33
N GLU A 210 -3.87 -17.08 -2.51
CA GLU A 210 -2.47 -16.76 -2.80
C GLU A 210 -2.39 -15.47 -3.64
N SER A 211 -1.20 -14.88 -3.71
CA SER A 211 -0.97 -13.70 -4.54
C SER A 211 -1.16 -14.04 -6.03
N PRO A 212 -1.93 -13.26 -6.80
CA PRO A 212 -2.10 -13.48 -8.25
C PRO A 212 -0.77 -13.50 -9.03
N PHE A 213 0.23 -12.72 -8.58
CA PHE A 213 1.57 -12.75 -9.17
C PHE A 213 2.25 -14.11 -8.97
N VAL A 214 2.12 -14.67 -7.77
CA VAL A 214 2.67 -15.98 -7.39
C VAL A 214 1.95 -17.08 -8.16
N HIS A 215 0.62 -16.98 -8.27
CA HIS A 215 -0.21 -17.89 -9.06
C HIS A 215 0.27 -17.98 -10.52
N VAL A 216 0.53 -16.83 -11.15
CA VAL A 216 1.04 -16.78 -12.53
C VAL A 216 2.41 -17.44 -12.65
N PHE A 217 3.34 -17.17 -11.73
CA PHE A 217 4.65 -17.83 -11.75
C PHE A 217 4.57 -19.34 -11.52
N ASN A 218 3.65 -19.80 -10.67
CA ASN A 218 3.35 -21.22 -10.48
C ASN A 218 2.82 -21.86 -11.78
N MET A 219 1.93 -21.17 -12.50
CA MET A 219 1.42 -21.63 -13.80
C MET A 219 2.52 -21.70 -14.87
N MET A 220 3.47 -20.76 -14.88
CA MET A 220 4.64 -20.80 -15.78
C MET A 220 5.61 -21.94 -15.44
N GLY A 221 5.52 -22.51 -14.23
CA GLY A 221 6.36 -23.63 -13.80
C GLY A 221 7.83 -23.29 -13.61
N ILE A 222 8.18 -22.01 -13.45
CA ILE A 222 9.56 -21.55 -13.20
C ILE A 222 9.93 -21.93 -11.75
N PRO A 223 10.96 -22.77 -11.53
CA PRO A 223 11.37 -23.14 -10.18
C PRO A 223 11.75 -21.91 -9.35
N PHE A 224 11.38 -21.90 -8.07
CA PHE A 224 11.66 -20.82 -7.10
C PHE A 224 11.08 -19.44 -7.41
N ALA A 225 10.47 -19.20 -8.57
CA ALA A 225 9.93 -17.89 -8.93
C ALA A 225 8.76 -17.48 -8.03
N SER A 226 7.92 -18.44 -7.64
CA SER A 226 6.83 -18.22 -6.69
C SER A 226 7.33 -17.88 -5.29
N ASP A 227 8.37 -18.58 -4.80
CA ASP A 227 9.02 -18.26 -3.52
C ASP A 227 9.65 -16.88 -3.54
N LEU A 228 10.38 -16.54 -4.60
CA LEU A 228 10.98 -15.22 -4.75
C LEU A 228 9.89 -14.14 -4.77
N MET A 229 8.80 -14.34 -5.51
CA MET A 229 7.72 -13.37 -5.57
C MET A 229 6.99 -13.23 -4.22
N ASN A 230 6.74 -14.34 -3.50
CA ASN A 230 6.20 -14.30 -2.14
C ASN A 230 7.11 -13.48 -1.21
N PHE A 231 8.44 -13.67 -1.30
CA PHE A 231 9.40 -12.87 -0.54
C PHE A 231 9.32 -11.39 -0.89
N VAL A 232 9.24 -11.04 -2.18
CA VAL A 232 9.08 -9.65 -2.61
C VAL A 232 7.77 -9.05 -2.09
N VAL A 233 6.65 -9.76 -2.19
CA VAL A 233 5.36 -9.29 -1.65
C VAL A 233 5.45 -9.10 -0.13
N LEU A 234 6.14 -9.99 0.59
CA LEU A 234 6.35 -9.84 2.02
C LEU A 234 7.15 -8.56 2.36
N THR A 235 8.22 -8.27 1.61
CA THR A 235 8.95 -7.00 1.78
C THR A 235 8.08 -5.78 1.45
N ALA A 236 7.18 -5.90 0.48
CA ALA A 236 6.24 -4.83 0.12
C ALA A 236 5.26 -4.55 1.25
N ILE A 237 4.70 -5.59 1.87
CA ILE A 237 3.78 -5.49 3.02
C ILE A 237 4.47 -4.84 4.22
N ILE A 238 5.69 -5.25 4.55
CA ILE A 238 6.45 -4.67 5.68
C ILE A 238 6.73 -3.18 5.45
N SER A 239 7.14 -2.82 4.23
CA SER A 239 7.38 -1.42 3.83
C SER A 239 6.10 -0.56 3.88
N ALA A 240 4.97 -1.10 3.39
CA ALA A 240 3.68 -0.44 3.46
C ALA A 240 3.22 -0.26 4.92
N GLY A 241 3.38 -1.28 5.75
CA GLY A 241 3.06 -1.23 7.17
C GLY A 241 3.88 -0.18 7.92
N ASN A 242 5.16 -0.06 7.61
CA ASN A 242 5.97 1.00 8.22
C ASN A 242 5.52 2.40 7.78
N SER A 243 5.25 2.59 6.48
CA SER A 243 4.74 3.84 5.94
C SER A 243 3.41 4.23 6.59
N GLY A 244 2.53 3.25 6.83
CA GLY A 244 1.27 3.46 7.55
C GLY A 244 1.45 3.86 9.01
N LEU A 245 2.41 3.25 9.70
CA LEU A 245 2.76 3.64 11.07
C LEU A 245 3.35 5.06 11.12
N TYR A 246 4.22 5.39 10.16
CA TYR A 246 4.75 6.74 9.97
C TYR A 246 3.62 7.78 9.75
N ALA A 247 2.69 7.51 8.83
CA ALA A 247 1.53 8.35 8.56
C ALA A 247 0.63 8.51 9.79
N SER A 248 0.40 7.42 10.54
CA SER A 248 -0.40 7.42 11.76
C SER A 248 0.19 8.31 12.84
N THR A 249 1.51 8.25 13.07
CA THR A 249 2.16 9.05 14.11
C THR A 249 2.16 10.55 13.78
N ARG A 250 2.31 10.92 12.51
CA ARG A 250 2.35 12.32 12.06
C ARG A 250 0.97 12.97 11.91
N CYS A 251 -0.06 12.21 11.52
CA CYS A 251 -1.43 12.73 11.43
C CYS A 251 -2.17 12.70 12.77
N SER A 252 -1.86 11.76 13.67
CA SER A 252 -2.43 11.72 15.03
C SER A 252 -1.65 12.56 16.03
N GLY A 253 -1.04 13.66 15.58
CA GLY A 253 -0.24 14.54 16.44
C GLY A 253 -0.94 14.88 17.77
N PRO A 254 -0.21 15.37 18.78
CA PRO A 254 -0.68 15.44 20.17
C PRO A 254 -2.08 16.02 20.39
N TRP A 255 -2.58 16.85 19.47
CA TRP A 255 -3.91 17.47 19.47
C TRP A 255 -5.08 16.51 19.21
N ALA A 256 -4.98 15.59 18.24
CA ALA A 256 -6.07 14.63 17.94
C ALA A 256 -6.19 13.58 19.05
N MET A 257 -5.03 13.06 19.49
CA MET A 257 -4.96 12.18 20.67
C MET A 257 -5.38 12.91 21.95
N ARG A 258 -5.05 14.20 22.16
CA ARG A 258 -5.57 14.97 23.31
C ARG A 258 -7.09 15.15 23.28
N GLY A 259 -7.69 15.39 22.11
CA GLY A 259 -9.16 15.47 21.98
C GLY A 259 -9.84 14.14 22.31
N LEU A 260 -9.29 13.03 21.81
CA LEU A 260 -9.77 11.68 22.12
C LEU A 260 -9.56 11.32 23.61
N PHE A 261 -8.38 11.60 24.16
CA PHE A 261 -8.06 11.37 25.57
C PHE A 261 -8.91 12.26 26.51
N GLN A 262 -9.26 13.50 26.15
CA GLN A 262 -10.15 14.34 26.97
C GLN A 262 -11.61 13.86 26.97
N LEU A 263 -12.01 13.09 25.96
CA LEU A 263 -13.33 12.44 25.89
C LEU A 263 -13.40 11.20 26.80
N PHE A 264 -12.29 10.48 26.99
CA PHE A 264 -12.24 9.22 27.77
C PHE A 264 -11.56 9.33 29.15
N LEU A 265 -10.74 10.36 29.38
CA LEU A 265 -10.01 10.59 30.63
C LEU A 265 -10.24 12.05 31.10
N PRO A 266 -10.58 12.26 32.39
CA PRO A 266 -10.69 13.60 32.95
C PRO A 266 -9.35 14.34 32.87
N LYS A 267 -9.41 15.66 32.69
CA LYS A 267 -8.26 16.55 32.46
C LYS A 267 -7.06 16.21 33.36
N PRO A 268 -5.84 16.03 32.81
CA PRO A 268 -4.66 15.88 33.65
C PRO A 268 -4.38 17.17 34.42
N THR A 269 -4.00 17.02 35.69
CA THR A 269 -3.55 18.07 36.59
C THR A 269 -2.32 18.79 36.02
N LYS A 270 -2.22 20.10 36.33
CA LYS A 270 -1.45 21.15 35.62
C LYS A 270 0.08 20.98 35.46
N GLU A 271 0.71 19.88 35.82
CA GLU A 271 2.18 19.84 35.95
C GLU A 271 2.95 18.84 35.06
N GLY A 272 2.30 17.99 34.26
CA GLY A 272 3.01 16.86 33.65
C GLY A 272 3.52 16.99 32.21
N PHE A 273 3.02 17.92 31.39
CA PHE A 273 3.29 17.85 29.94
C PHE A 273 3.36 19.25 29.30
N ARG A 274 4.55 19.87 29.33
CA ARG A 274 4.86 21.01 28.46
C ARG A 274 5.33 20.45 27.10
N PRO A 275 4.54 20.57 26.03
CA PRO A 275 5.03 20.20 24.70
C PRO A 275 6.09 21.21 24.23
N SER A 276 7.14 20.69 23.61
CA SER A 276 8.08 21.47 22.81
C SER A 276 7.33 22.23 21.72
N PRO A 277 7.65 23.51 21.50
CA PRO A 277 7.11 24.25 20.37
C PRO A 277 7.66 23.65 19.07
N CYS A 278 6.77 23.29 18.15
CA CYS A 278 7.10 23.26 16.72
C CYS A 278 6.96 24.68 16.18
#